data_AF-A0A7Z9MX16-F1
#
_entry.id   AF-A0A7Z9MX16-F1
#
_cell.length_a   1.000
_cell.length_b   1.000
_cell.length_c   1.000
_cell.angle_alpha   90.00
_cell.angle_beta   90.00
_cell.angle_gamma   90.00
#
_symmetry.space_group_name_H-M   'P 1'
#
loop_
_entity.id
_entity.type
_entity.pdbx_description
1 polymer ?
#
loop_
_entity_poly.entity_id
_entity_poly.type
_entity_poly.pdbx_seq_one_letter_code
_entity_poly.pdbx_strand_id
1 'polypeptide(L)'
;MERALCQGPKCGRCLSSCPGDVIGQWERDWPACDKYRKPHGFKKLTDFLGEVIDTKDTQIQKEMIRSEDSFNLWQSILRGAGAVTGCRRCQDVCPVGQDYESLLKDVLDLIPEDSAKKQSSLARMLEAVTAGDYENQSRWIGKLDEN
;
A
#
# COMPACT_ATOMS: atom_id res chain seq x y z
N MET A 1 -13.94 -19.34 -8.09
CA MET A 1 -13.69 -18.57 -9.31
C MET A 1 -12.80 -19.41 -10.22
N GLU A 2 -13.17 -19.54 -11.49
CA GLU A 2 -12.43 -20.39 -12.44
C GLU A 2 -11.16 -19.69 -12.96
N ARG A 3 -11.24 -18.38 -13.22
CA ARG A 3 -10.16 -17.56 -13.78
C ARG A 3 -9.63 -16.51 -12.81
N ALA A 4 -8.31 -16.29 -12.82
CA ALA A 4 -7.63 -15.29 -12.00
C ALA A 4 -8.04 -13.87 -12.40
N LEU A 5 -8.54 -13.08 -11.44
CA LEU A 5 -8.79 -11.64 -11.67
C LEU A 5 -7.49 -10.85 -11.71
N CYS A 6 -6.57 -11.12 -10.78
CA CYS A 6 -5.25 -10.49 -10.74
C CYS A 6 -4.27 -11.30 -11.59
N GLN A 7 -3.62 -10.65 -12.54
CA GLN A 7 -2.61 -11.24 -13.43
C GLN A 7 -1.17 -11.07 -12.90
N GLY A 8 -1.02 -10.63 -11.65
CA GLY A 8 0.27 -10.42 -11.01
C GLY A 8 1.17 -9.45 -11.80
N PRO A 9 2.47 -9.78 -12.00
CA PRO A 9 3.41 -8.95 -12.75
C PRO A 9 3.01 -8.67 -14.21
N LYS A 10 2.16 -9.49 -14.85
CA LYS A 10 1.67 -9.18 -16.20
C LYS A 10 0.82 -7.89 -16.24
N CYS A 11 0.22 -7.50 -15.11
CA CYS A 11 -0.52 -6.25 -14.96
C CYS A 11 0.37 -5.12 -14.42
N GLY A 12 1.05 -5.33 -13.29
CA GLY A 12 2.07 -4.40 -12.76
C GLY A 12 1.59 -2.99 -12.33
N ARG A 13 0.31 -2.65 -12.49
CA ARG A 13 -0.22 -1.30 -12.23
C ARG A 13 -0.03 -0.86 -10.78
N CYS A 14 -0.27 -1.77 -9.82
CA CYS A 14 -0.06 -1.52 -8.40
C CYS A 14 1.41 -1.23 -8.05
N LEU A 15 2.37 -1.87 -8.72
CA LEU A 15 3.80 -1.59 -8.58
C LEU A 15 4.14 -0.22 -9.17
N SER A 16 3.64 0.06 -10.36
CA SER A 16 3.85 1.33 -11.08
C SER A 16 3.36 2.52 -10.26
N SER A 17 2.22 2.39 -9.58
CA SER A 17 1.64 3.46 -8.76
C SER A 17 2.15 3.51 -7.32
N CYS A 18 2.92 2.51 -6.85
CA CYS A 18 3.29 2.43 -5.44
C CYS A 18 4.27 3.57 -5.06
N PRO A 19 3.97 4.39 -4.03
CA PRO A 19 4.91 5.42 -3.57
C PRO A 19 6.10 4.83 -2.78
N GLY A 20 5.95 3.61 -2.25
CA GLY A 20 6.99 2.95 -1.46
C GLY A 20 7.91 2.02 -2.24
N ASP A 21 7.61 1.72 -3.52
CA ASP A 21 8.30 0.67 -4.30
C ASP A 21 8.32 -0.70 -3.57
N VAL A 22 7.26 -1.02 -2.82
CA VAL A 22 7.19 -2.21 -1.92
C VAL A 22 6.38 -3.39 -2.47
N ILE A 23 5.85 -3.28 -3.69
CA ILE A 23 5.05 -4.34 -4.32
C ILE A 23 5.99 -5.38 -4.93
N GLY A 24 5.79 -6.65 -4.57
CA GLY A 24 6.46 -7.81 -5.15
C GLY A 24 5.59 -8.52 -6.21
N GLN A 25 5.95 -9.75 -6.56
CA GLN A 25 5.20 -10.53 -7.57
C GLN A 25 3.76 -10.85 -7.14
N TRP A 26 3.61 -11.49 -5.98
CA TRP A 26 2.33 -11.90 -5.38
C TRP A 26 2.21 -11.50 -3.90
N GLU A 27 3.12 -10.64 -3.46
CA GLU A 27 3.27 -10.20 -2.08
C GLU A 27 3.65 -8.71 -2.04
N ARG A 28 3.80 -8.20 -0.82
CA ARG A 28 4.22 -6.83 -0.55
C ARG A 28 4.99 -6.79 0.75
N ASP A 29 6.04 -5.97 0.81
CA ASP A 29 6.69 -5.63 2.07
C ASP A 29 5.73 -4.81 2.94
N TRP A 30 5.08 -5.51 3.88
CA TRP A 30 4.09 -4.93 4.80
C TRP A 30 4.70 -3.91 5.76
N PRO A 31 5.82 -4.19 6.44
CA PRO A 31 6.51 -3.20 7.26
C PRO A 31 6.83 -1.91 6.50
N ALA A 32 7.39 -1.98 5.29
CA ALA A 32 7.71 -0.79 4.52
C ALA A 32 6.44 -0.09 3.98
N CYS A 33 5.38 -0.85 3.67
CA CYS A 33 4.08 -0.29 3.27
C CYS A 33 3.38 0.46 4.42
N ASP A 34 3.53 0.03 5.67
CA ASP A 34 2.82 0.61 6.82
C ASP A 34 3.11 2.11 7.00
N LYS A 35 4.31 2.57 6.62
CA LYS A 35 4.64 4.00 6.55
C LYS A 35 3.65 4.82 5.72
N TYR A 36 3.08 4.22 4.68
CA TYR A 36 2.15 4.86 3.75
C TYR A 36 0.70 4.47 4.04
N ARG A 37 0.41 3.19 4.25
CA ARG A 37 -0.98 2.73 4.43
C ARG A 37 -1.53 2.97 5.84
N LYS A 38 -0.65 3.15 6.83
CA LYS A 38 -0.99 3.36 8.24
C LYS A 38 -0.03 4.38 8.92
N PRO A 39 0.14 5.59 8.37
CA PRO A 39 1.08 6.59 8.90
C PRO A 39 0.82 6.95 10.37
N HIS A 40 -0.41 6.77 10.84
CA HIS A 40 -0.87 7.05 12.21
C HIS A 40 -1.46 5.78 12.86
N GLY A 41 -0.98 4.61 12.45
CA GLY A 41 -1.39 3.32 13.04
C GLY A 41 -0.89 3.14 14.47
N PHE A 42 -1.27 2.00 15.08
CA PHE A 42 -0.97 1.70 16.48
C PHE A 42 0.50 1.85 16.85
N LYS A 43 1.43 1.40 15.98
CA LYS A 43 2.87 1.56 16.20
C LYS A 43 3.28 3.03 16.39
N LYS A 44 2.85 3.94 15.49
CA LYS A 44 3.19 5.37 15.59
C LYS A 44 2.56 6.00 16.83
N LEU A 45 1.36 5.59 17.22
CA LEU A 45 0.72 6.03 18.47
C LEU A 45 1.56 5.63 19.69
N THR A 46 1.93 4.36 19.79
CA THR A 46 2.69 3.85 20.95
C THR A 46 4.10 4.43 21.01
N ASP A 47 4.76 4.59 19.86
CA ASP A 47 6.08 5.22 19.77
C ASP A 47 6.00 6.68 20.25
N PHE A 48 5.02 7.46 19.75
CA PHE A 48 4.82 8.85 20.17
C PHE A 48 4.54 8.98 21.68
N LEU A 49 3.69 8.10 22.24
CA LEU A 49 3.42 8.11 23.68
C LEU A 49 4.67 7.75 24.50
N GLY A 50 5.48 6.79 24.01
CA GLY A 50 6.77 6.47 24.59
C GLY A 50 7.71 7.69 24.60
N GLU A 51 7.85 8.37 23.46
CA GLU A 51 8.67 9.59 23.35
C GLU A 51 8.22 10.70 24.31
N VAL A 52 6.90 10.90 24.48
CA VAL A 52 6.37 11.86 25.46
C VAL A 52 6.72 11.45 26.89
N ILE A 53 6.60 10.16 27.23
CA ILE A 53 6.92 9.65 28.58
C ILE A 53 8.42 9.77 28.87
N ASP A 54 9.28 9.45 27.89
CA ASP A 54 10.73 9.46 28.04
C ASP A 54 11.31 10.89 28.05
N THR A 55 10.55 11.88 27.57
CA THR A 55 10.92 13.30 27.61
C THR A 55 10.87 13.83 29.03
N LYS A 56 12.04 14.19 29.58
CA LYS A 56 12.16 14.65 30.98
C LYS A 56 11.68 16.08 31.22
N ASP A 57 11.63 16.92 30.19
CA ASP A 57 11.20 18.31 30.30
C ASP A 57 9.68 18.43 30.16
N THR A 58 9.03 18.92 31.22
CA THR A 58 7.56 19.05 31.27
C THR A 58 7.00 20.06 30.25
N GLN A 59 7.74 21.10 29.87
CA GLN A 59 7.28 22.03 28.85
C GLN A 59 7.32 21.38 27.47
N ILE A 60 8.39 20.64 27.17
CA ILE A 60 8.50 19.89 25.91
C ILE A 60 7.39 18.83 25.81
N GLN A 61 7.12 18.08 26.89
CA GLN A 61 5.99 17.15 26.93
C GLN A 61 4.65 17.83 26.59
N LYS A 62 4.40 19.00 27.18
CA LYS A 62 3.18 19.79 26.95
C LYS A 62 3.08 20.31 25.52
N GLU A 63 4.21 20.61 24.88
CA GLU A 63 4.27 21.00 23.47
C GLU A 63 4.01 19.80 22.56
N MET A 64 4.62 18.64 22.84
CA MET A 64 4.38 17.40 22.09
C MET A 64 2.90 17.00 22.13
N ILE A 65 2.27 17.01 23.30
CA ILE A 65 0.83 16.69 23.45
C ILE A 65 -0.06 17.66 22.65
N ARG A 66 0.39 18.89 22.39
CA ARG A 66 -0.34 19.89 21.60
C ARG A 66 0.15 20.00 20.15
N SER A 67 1.05 19.12 19.73
CA SER A 67 1.63 19.13 18.40
C SER A 67 0.66 18.64 17.33
N GLU A 68 1.00 18.93 16.08
CA GLU A 68 0.33 18.37 14.91
C GLU A 68 0.34 16.84 14.91
N ASP A 69 1.44 16.20 15.36
CA ASP A 69 1.54 14.75 15.48
C ASP A 69 0.47 14.18 16.42
N SER A 70 0.27 14.81 17.58
CA SER A 70 -0.77 14.41 18.53
C SER A 70 -2.19 14.61 17.95
N PHE A 71 -2.40 15.73 17.26
CA PHE A 71 -3.67 16.02 16.59
C PHE A 71 -4.00 14.97 15.52
N ASN A 72 -3.04 14.66 14.64
CA ASN A 72 -3.22 13.67 13.58
C ASN A 72 -3.45 12.26 14.15
N LEU A 73 -2.73 11.89 15.21
CA LEU A 73 -2.95 10.62 15.92
C LEU A 73 -4.37 10.53 16.50
N TRP A 74 -4.84 11.58 17.17
CA TRP A 74 -6.20 11.62 17.73
C TRP A 74 -7.28 11.50 16.65
N GLN A 75 -7.17 12.26 15.55
CA GLN A 75 -8.11 12.16 14.44
C GLN A 75 -8.12 10.77 13.79
N SER A 76 -6.95 10.16 13.68
CA SER A 76 -6.79 8.85 13.05
C SER A 76 -7.46 7.73 13.84
N ILE A 77 -7.48 7.81 15.17
CA ILE A 77 -8.20 6.87 16.03
C ILE A 77 -9.71 6.99 15.81
N LEU A 78 -10.25 8.21 15.76
CA LEU A 78 -11.69 8.44 15.65
C LEU A 78 -12.25 8.09 14.27
N ARG A 79 -11.50 8.36 13.20
CA ARG A 79 -12.00 8.22 11.81
C ARG A 79 -11.38 7.07 11.03
N GLY A 80 -10.38 6.39 11.58
CA GLY A 80 -9.61 5.35 10.88
C GLY A 80 -8.71 5.87 9.75
N ALA A 81 -8.85 7.13 9.33
CA ALA A 81 -7.98 7.77 8.35
C ALA A 81 -6.53 7.79 8.89
N GLY A 82 -5.57 7.26 8.13
CA GLY A 82 -4.19 7.16 8.59
C GLY A 82 -3.87 6.03 9.58
N ALA A 83 -4.85 5.47 10.30
CA ALA A 83 -4.65 4.30 11.17
C ALA A 83 -5.06 2.96 10.52
N VAL A 84 -6.11 3.00 9.71
CA VAL A 84 -6.68 1.88 8.94
C VAL A 84 -6.57 2.16 7.45
N THR A 85 -6.84 3.41 7.05
CA THR A 85 -6.87 3.86 5.65
C THR A 85 -5.97 5.08 5.44
N GLY A 86 -4.68 4.86 5.19
CA GLY A 86 -3.73 5.89 4.73
C GLY A 86 -3.66 5.92 3.20
N CYS A 87 -2.59 5.36 2.65
CA CYS A 87 -2.43 5.16 1.21
C CYS A 87 -3.29 3.98 0.69
N ARG A 88 -4.07 4.26 -0.37
CA ARG A 88 -4.86 3.28 -1.15
C ARG A 88 -4.46 3.23 -2.63
N ARG A 89 -3.34 3.86 -3.00
CA ARG A 89 -3.01 4.12 -4.41
C ARG A 89 -2.98 2.87 -5.30
N CYS A 90 -2.49 1.73 -4.78
CA CYS A 90 -2.49 0.48 -5.53
C CYS A 90 -3.88 -0.11 -5.78
N GLN A 91 -4.86 0.17 -4.89
CA GLN A 91 -6.25 -0.20 -5.09
C GLN A 91 -6.90 0.73 -6.11
N ASP A 92 -6.58 2.04 -6.04
CA ASP A 92 -7.14 3.05 -6.94
C ASP A 92 -6.81 2.82 -8.42
N VAL A 93 -5.67 2.20 -8.74
CA VAL A 93 -5.27 1.91 -10.15
C VAL A 93 -5.56 0.48 -10.58
N CYS A 94 -6.08 -0.35 -9.68
CA CYS A 94 -6.31 -1.76 -9.94
C CYS A 94 -7.40 -1.90 -11.02
N PRO A 95 -7.14 -2.59 -12.15
CA PRO A 95 -8.14 -2.75 -13.19
C PRO A 95 -9.15 -3.87 -12.88
N VAL A 96 -9.03 -4.51 -11.71
CA VAL A 96 -9.94 -5.57 -11.28
C VAL A 96 -11.27 -4.94 -10.88
N GLY A 97 -12.24 -5.01 -11.79
CA GLY A 97 -13.60 -4.49 -11.64
C GLY A 97 -14.24 -4.34 -13.01
N GLN A 98 -15.55 -4.59 -13.13
CA GLN A 98 -16.27 -4.42 -14.41
C GLN A 98 -16.42 -2.93 -14.80
N ASP A 99 -16.31 -2.05 -13.81
CA ASP A 99 -16.33 -0.60 -13.95
C ASP A 99 -15.03 -0.02 -14.53
N TYR A 100 -13.90 -0.73 -14.48
CA TYR A 100 -12.64 -0.19 -15.00
C TYR A 100 -12.76 0.19 -16.48
N GLU A 101 -13.13 -0.76 -17.33
CA GLU A 101 -13.20 -0.54 -18.79
C GLU A 101 -14.27 0.45 -19.20
N SER A 102 -15.37 0.55 -18.44
CA SER A 102 -16.52 1.39 -18.82
C SER A 102 -16.53 2.78 -18.20
N LEU A 103 -15.90 2.97 -17.03
CA LEU A 103 -16.02 4.19 -16.23
C LEU A 103 -14.70 4.81 -15.78
N LEU A 104 -13.61 4.04 -15.69
CA LEU A 104 -12.39 4.50 -15.01
C LEU A 104 -11.15 4.53 -15.89
N LYS A 105 -11.16 3.81 -17.02
CA LYS A 105 -9.96 3.61 -17.86
C LYS A 105 -9.37 4.92 -18.36
N ASP A 106 -10.18 5.82 -18.90
CA ASP A 106 -9.73 7.11 -19.41
C ASP A 106 -8.96 7.96 -18.37
N VAL A 107 -9.33 7.86 -17.10
CA VAL A 107 -8.69 8.59 -15.99
C VAL A 107 -7.51 7.82 -15.40
N LEU A 108 -7.60 6.49 -15.34
CA LEU A 108 -6.64 5.66 -14.61
C LEU A 108 -5.56 5.03 -15.48
N ASP A 109 -5.72 4.93 -16.80
CA ASP A 109 -4.80 4.15 -17.65
C ASP A 109 -3.38 4.71 -17.57
N LEU A 110 -3.25 6.04 -17.58
CA LEU A 110 -2.01 6.74 -17.31
C LEU A 110 -1.68 6.71 -15.80
N ILE A 111 -0.49 6.21 -15.46
CA ILE A 111 0.04 6.22 -14.10
C ILE A 111 1.21 7.21 -14.05
N PRO A 112 1.02 8.45 -13.57
CA PRO A 112 2.09 9.45 -13.52
C PRO A 112 3.28 9.05 -12.64
N GLU A 113 3.06 8.18 -11.66
CA GLU A 113 4.11 7.70 -10.76
C GLU A 113 4.98 6.61 -11.39
N ASP A 114 4.64 6.15 -12.60
CA ASP A 114 5.38 5.14 -13.31
C ASP A 114 6.71 5.70 -13.83
N SER A 115 7.80 5.01 -13.52
CA SER A 115 9.16 5.49 -13.76
C SER A 115 10.02 4.38 -14.34
N ALA A 116 11.12 4.76 -15.00
CA ALA A 116 12.08 3.79 -15.55
C ALA A 116 12.53 2.75 -14.50
N LYS A 117 12.76 3.18 -13.25
CA LYS A 117 13.12 2.28 -12.13
C LYS A 117 12.03 1.24 -11.84
N LYS A 118 10.76 1.65 -11.87
CA LYS A 118 9.62 0.76 -11.62
C LYS A 118 9.42 -0.21 -12.78
N GLN A 119 9.54 0.27 -14.02
CA GLN A 119 9.52 -0.57 -15.21
C GLN A 119 10.65 -1.61 -15.21
N SER A 120 11.87 -1.24 -14.83
CA SER A 120 12.97 -2.22 -14.66
C SER A 120 12.68 -3.24 -13.57
N SER A 121 12.02 -2.84 -12.47
CA SER A 121 11.61 -3.79 -11.42
C SER A 121 10.52 -4.75 -11.90
N LEU A 122 9.56 -4.26 -12.69
CA LEU A 122 8.51 -5.09 -13.29
C LEU A 122 9.08 -6.11 -14.29
N ALA A 123 10.01 -5.68 -15.15
CA ALA A 123 10.70 -6.55 -16.10
C ALA A 123 11.43 -7.69 -15.38
N ARG A 124 12.19 -7.38 -14.32
CA ARG A 124 12.85 -8.41 -13.49
C ARG A 124 11.85 -9.40 -12.89
N MET A 125 10.67 -8.93 -12.46
CA MET A 125 9.63 -9.80 -11.91
C MET A 125 9.03 -10.74 -12.96
N LEU A 126 8.90 -10.29 -14.21
CA LEU A 126 8.43 -11.11 -15.32
C LEU A 126 9.47 -12.18 -15.71
N GLU A 127 10.75 -11.83 -15.72
CA GLU A 127 11.85 -12.74 -16.05
C GLU A 127 12.12 -13.80 -14.99
N ALA A 128 11.87 -13.48 -13.72
CA ALA A 128 12.21 -14.39 -12.62
C ALA A 128 11.38 -15.69 -12.60
N VAL A 129 10.30 -15.81 -13.40
CA VAL A 129 9.37 -16.97 -13.53
C VAL A 129 9.30 -17.85 -12.28
N THR A 130 9.13 -17.21 -11.12
CA THR A 130 8.76 -17.90 -9.90
C THR A 130 7.26 -17.82 -9.82
N ALA A 131 6.58 -18.96 -9.66
CA ALA A 131 5.30 -18.93 -8.98
C ALA A 131 5.63 -18.40 -7.60
N GLY A 132 5.55 -17.08 -7.40
CA GLY A 132 5.67 -16.50 -6.07
C GLY A 132 4.55 -17.05 -5.18
N ASP A 133 4.12 -16.28 -4.19
CA ASP A 133 3.04 -16.70 -3.31
C ASP A 133 1.64 -16.81 -3.96
N TYR A 134 1.56 -16.91 -5.29
CA TYR A 134 0.33 -17.11 -6.06
C TYR A 134 -0.50 -18.29 -5.54
N GLU A 135 0.12 -19.42 -5.19
CA GLU A 135 -0.63 -20.57 -4.66
C GLU A 135 -1.41 -20.21 -3.40
N ASN A 136 -0.85 -19.35 -2.53
CA ASN A 136 -1.53 -18.82 -1.35
C ASN A 136 -2.69 -17.87 -1.70
N GLN A 137 -2.61 -17.20 -2.86
CA GLN A 137 -3.62 -16.25 -3.35
C GLN A 137 -4.73 -16.91 -4.18
N SER A 138 -4.45 -18.04 -4.84
CA SER A 138 -5.35 -18.69 -5.82
C SER A 138 -6.75 -18.96 -5.27
N ARG A 139 -6.85 -19.29 -3.97
CA ARG A 139 -8.14 -19.48 -3.27
C ARG A 139 -9.04 -18.24 -3.29
N TRP A 140 -8.46 -17.05 -3.37
CA TRP A 140 -9.16 -15.77 -3.35
C TRP A 140 -9.38 -15.20 -4.74
N ILE A 141 -8.40 -15.35 -5.63
CA ILE A 141 -8.39 -14.65 -6.92
C ILE A 141 -8.73 -15.54 -8.12
N GLY A 142 -8.80 -16.86 -7.97
CA GLY A 142 -9.03 -17.81 -9.07
C GLY A 142 -7.74 -18.39 -9.65
N LYS A 143 -7.87 -19.25 -10.67
CA LYS A 143 -6.72 -19.90 -11.31
C LYS A 143 -6.16 -19.07 -12.47
N LEU A 144 -4.84 -18.87 -12.51
CA LEU A 144 -4.17 -18.34 -13.70
C LEU A 144 -4.43 -19.30 -14.86
N ASP A 145 -4.70 -18.73 -16.04
CA ASP A 145 -4.80 -19.53 -17.25
C ASP A 145 -3.43 -20.21 -17.49
N GLU A 146 -3.44 -21.54 -17.61
CA GLU A 146 -2.28 -22.28 -18.08
C GLU A 146 -2.05 -21.88 -19.54
N ASN A 147 -0.97 -21.15 -19.81
CA ASN A 147 -0.49 -20.93 -21.17
C ASN A 147 0.28 -22.16 -21.64
#